data_AF-A0A945AQA6-F1
#
_entry.id   AF-A0A945AQA6-F1
#
_cell.length_a   1.000
_cell.length_b   1.000
_cell.length_c   1.000
_cell.angle_alpha   90.00
_cell.angle_beta   90.00
_cell.angle_gamma   90.00
#
_symmetry.space_group_name_H-M   'P 1'
#
loop_
_entity.id
_entity.type
_entity.pdbx_description
1 polymer ?
#
loop_
_entity_poly.entity_id
_entity_poly.type
_entity_poly.pdbx_seq_one_letter_code
_entity_poly.pdbx_strand_id
1 'polypeptide(L)'
;MAKKFAKKKTAKKKVARKAVKATKAGRMIYYFGKSKCDGDGTMRDLLGGKGANLAQMVKIGLPVPPGFTITTQTCIDYYANEKKFPAGLEDQILRNLKAIEKETKKKFGDPSNALLLSVRSGARDSMPGMMDTILNLGLNDETVLGLAEATGNPRFAYDSYRRFIQMYGDVVMGVQKRHENEDEPFDEVMDGLKHQLGIENDTDLSEEALRELIKRYFR
;
A
#
# COMPACT_ATOMS: atom_id res chain seq x y z
N MET A 1 -23.02 -1.19 -68.23
CA MET A 1 -23.75 -2.19 -67.41
C MET A 1 -23.32 -2.04 -65.95
N ALA A 2 -24.26 -1.68 -65.09
CA ALA A 2 -24.04 -1.45 -63.67
C ALA A 2 -23.85 -2.77 -62.90
N LYS A 3 -22.84 -2.85 -62.02
CA LYS A 3 -22.82 -3.81 -60.91
C LYS A 3 -22.54 -3.06 -59.61
N LYS A 4 -23.58 -3.06 -58.77
CA LYS A 4 -23.65 -2.45 -57.43
C LYS A 4 -22.56 -3.01 -56.51
N PHE A 5 -21.81 -2.13 -55.87
CA PHE A 5 -21.04 -2.45 -54.67
C PHE A 5 -22.00 -2.70 -53.50
N ALA A 6 -22.04 -3.94 -53.02
CA ALA A 6 -22.78 -4.31 -51.82
C ALA A 6 -22.03 -3.85 -50.56
N LYS A 7 -22.62 -2.93 -49.79
CA LYS A 7 -22.14 -2.53 -48.45
C LYS A 7 -22.19 -3.74 -47.51
N LYS A 8 -21.02 -4.28 -47.14
CA LYS A 8 -20.88 -5.24 -46.03
C LYS A 8 -21.05 -4.48 -44.71
N LYS A 9 -22.21 -4.64 -44.05
CA LYS A 9 -22.43 -4.18 -42.67
C LYS A 9 -21.58 -5.05 -41.73
N THR A 10 -20.53 -4.50 -41.16
CA THR A 10 -19.80 -5.11 -40.04
C THR A 10 -20.69 -5.03 -38.79
N ALA A 11 -21.21 -6.19 -38.37
CA ALA A 11 -21.98 -6.32 -37.14
C ALA A 11 -21.04 -6.09 -35.94
N LYS A 12 -21.18 -4.94 -35.27
CA LYS A 12 -20.60 -4.73 -33.93
C LYS A 12 -21.28 -5.68 -32.95
N LYS A 13 -20.62 -6.81 -32.63
CA LYS A 13 -21.01 -7.68 -31.51
C LYS A 13 -20.82 -6.87 -30.22
N LYS A 14 -21.89 -6.29 -29.69
CA LYS A 14 -21.93 -5.74 -28.32
C LYS A 14 -21.68 -6.92 -27.38
N VAL A 15 -20.48 -7.01 -26.82
CA VAL A 15 -20.22 -7.87 -25.66
C VAL A 15 -21.04 -7.27 -24.51
N ALA A 16 -22.18 -7.88 -24.22
CA ALA A 16 -22.99 -7.51 -23.08
C ALA A 16 -22.15 -7.74 -21.81
N ARG A 17 -21.73 -6.65 -21.16
CA ARG A 17 -21.22 -6.70 -19.78
C ARG A 17 -22.38 -7.23 -18.93
N LYS A 18 -22.32 -8.51 -18.56
CA LYS A 18 -23.18 -9.04 -17.50
C LYS A 18 -22.90 -8.20 -16.27
N ALA A 19 -23.90 -7.46 -15.81
CA ALA A 19 -23.86 -6.80 -14.51
C ALA A 19 -23.56 -7.89 -13.46
N VAL A 20 -22.42 -7.77 -12.80
CA VAL A 20 -22.10 -8.62 -11.65
C VAL A 20 -23.12 -8.27 -10.59
N LYS A 21 -24.00 -9.22 -10.26
CA LYS A 21 -24.95 -9.10 -9.14
C LYS A 21 -24.13 -8.73 -7.90
N ALA A 22 -24.45 -7.60 -7.27
CA ALA A 22 -23.94 -7.25 -5.95
C ALA A 22 -24.25 -8.42 -5.00
N THR A 23 -23.20 -9.10 -4.56
CA THR A 23 -23.31 -10.20 -3.62
C THR A 23 -23.69 -9.64 -2.25
N LYS A 24 -24.62 -10.34 -1.59
CA LYS A 24 -25.10 -10.12 -0.22
C LYS A 24 -23.96 -9.67 0.69
N ALA A 25 -24.12 -8.52 1.37
CA ALA A 25 -23.12 -7.83 2.19
C ALA A 25 -22.20 -8.79 2.95
N GLY A 26 -21.11 -9.17 2.30
CA GLY A 26 -20.11 -10.07 2.83
C GLY A 26 -19.19 -9.30 3.76
N ARG A 27 -18.49 -10.03 4.63
CA ARG A 27 -17.44 -9.45 5.44
C ARG A 27 -16.35 -8.83 4.56
N MET A 28 -16.06 -7.54 4.74
CA MET A 28 -15.09 -6.81 3.90
C MET A 28 -13.64 -6.96 4.39
N ILE A 29 -13.45 -7.19 5.69
CA ILE A 29 -12.12 -7.27 6.31
C ILE A 29 -11.96 -8.54 7.13
N TYR A 30 -10.83 -9.23 6.93
CA TYR A 30 -10.41 -10.43 7.65
C TYR A 30 -9.14 -10.15 8.45
N TYR A 31 -9.23 -10.23 9.77
CA TYR A 31 -8.09 -10.02 10.67
C TYR A 31 -7.23 -11.29 10.77
N PHE A 32 -5.92 -11.10 10.94
CA PHE A 32 -4.98 -12.16 11.29
C PHE A 32 -4.00 -11.63 12.34
N GLY A 33 -3.75 -12.41 13.38
CA GLY A 33 -2.85 -12.07 14.48
C GLY A 33 -2.84 -13.16 15.52
N LYS A 34 -1.98 -13.03 16.53
CA LYS A 34 -1.84 -14.01 17.62
C LYS A 34 -3.14 -14.18 18.39
N SER A 35 -3.89 -13.09 18.55
CA SER A 35 -5.15 -13.10 19.30
C SER A 35 -6.32 -13.72 18.55
N LYS A 36 -6.32 -13.63 17.21
CA LYS A 36 -7.46 -14.01 16.37
C LYS A 36 -7.03 -14.18 14.92
N CYS A 37 -7.58 -15.18 14.24
CA CYS A 37 -7.46 -15.32 12.79
C CYS A 37 -8.82 -15.64 12.17
N ASP A 38 -9.29 -14.76 11.29
CA ASP A 38 -10.62 -14.83 10.68
C ASP A 38 -10.66 -15.58 9.35
N GLY A 39 -9.50 -15.85 8.75
CA GLY A 39 -9.37 -16.53 7.46
C GLY A 39 -8.45 -17.75 7.52
N ASP A 40 -8.17 -18.35 6.36
CA ASP A 40 -7.16 -19.40 6.20
C ASP A 40 -6.70 -19.56 4.75
N GLY A 41 -5.80 -20.52 4.53
CA GLY A 41 -5.20 -20.82 3.23
C GLY A 41 -6.19 -21.27 2.15
N THR A 42 -7.42 -21.67 2.50
CA THR A 42 -8.44 -22.07 1.50
C THR A 42 -9.12 -20.86 0.87
N MET A 43 -9.06 -19.69 1.50
CA MET A 43 -9.79 -18.48 1.09
C MET A 43 -9.05 -17.63 0.05
N ARG A 44 -8.24 -18.25 -0.82
CA ARG A 44 -7.39 -17.54 -1.81
C ARG A 44 -8.17 -16.65 -2.76
N ASP A 45 -9.37 -17.06 -3.14
CA ASP A 45 -10.23 -16.29 -4.05
C ASP A 45 -10.73 -15.00 -3.40
N LEU A 46 -10.94 -15.01 -2.08
CA LEU A 46 -11.47 -13.88 -1.32
C LEU A 46 -10.37 -12.98 -0.74
N LEU A 47 -9.26 -13.55 -0.27
CA LEU A 47 -8.18 -12.85 0.43
C LEU A 47 -6.95 -12.59 -0.44
N GLY A 48 -6.93 -13.13 -1.66
CA GLY A 48 -5.74 -13.23 -2.48
C GLY A 48 -4.73 -14.23 -1.93
N GLY A 49 -3.69 -14.52 -2.71
CA GLY A 49 -2.64 -15.48 -2.32
C GLY A 49 -1.88 -15.05 -1.06
N LYS A 50 -1.52 -13.76 -0.95
CA LYS A 50 -0.78 -13.23 0.21
C LYS A 50 -1.63 -13.23 1.49
N GLY A 51 -2.87 -12.74 1.42
CA GLY A 51 -3.76 -12.69 2.59
C GLY A 51 -4.12 -14.08 3.12
N ALA A 52 -4.45 -15.02 2.22
CA ALA A 52 -4.72 -16.41 2.58
C ALA A 52 -3.49 -17.10 3.21
N ASN A 53 -2.29 -16.86 2.67
CA ASN A 53 -1.06 -17.40 3.24
C ASN A 53 -0.74 -16.81 4.62
N LEU A 54 -0.90 -15.50 4.83
CA LEU A 54 -0.71 -14.89 6.15
C LEU A 54 -1.65 -15.48 7.20
N ALA A 55 -2.92 -15.66 6.83
CA ALA A 55 -3.90 -16.32 7.69
C ALA A 55 -3.53 -17.78 7.99
N GLN A 56 -3.04 -18.51 6.98
CA GLN A 56 -2.55 -19.88 7.16
C GLN A 56 -1.35 -19.95 8.10
N MET A 57 -0.37 -19.06 7.93
CA MET A 57 0.82 -18.98 8.77
C MET A 57 0.44 -18.74 10.25
N VAL A 58 -0.52 -17.86 10.51
CA VAL A 58 -1.07 -17.65 11.86
C VAL A 58 -1.73 -18.92 12.39
N LYS A 59 -2.55 -19.60 11.58
CA LYS A 59 -3.25 -20.84 11.99
C LYS A 59 -2.29 -21.98 12.36
N ILE A 60 -1.15 -22.09 11.68
CA ILE A 60 -0.13 -23.10 12.00
C ILE A 60 0.83 -22.65 13.13
N GLY A 61 0.56 -21.51 13.76
CA GLY A 61 1.30 -21.03 14.93
C GLY A 61 2.60 -20.29 14.64
N LEU A 62 2.84 -19.86 13.39
CA LEU A 62 4.02 -19.04 13.09
C LEU A 62 3.86 -17.62 13.65
N PRO A 63 4.95 -16.98 14.09
CA PRO A 63 4.93 -15.61 14.61
C PRO A 63 4.76 -14.61 13.44
N VAL A 64 3.52 -14.31 13.09
CA VAL A 64 3.17 -13.30 12.08
C VAL A 64 2.73 -12.02 12.78
N PRO A 65 3.27 -10.84 12.42
CA PRO A 65 2.78 -9.56 12.93
C PRO A 65 1.28 -9.39 12.63
N PRO A 66 0.49 -8.85 13.58
CA PRO A 66 -0.94 -8.70 13.39
C PRO A 66 -1.28 -7.73 12.25
N GLY A 67 -2.38 -8.00 11.56
CA GLY A 67 -2.84 -7.23 10.43
C GLY A 67 -4.24 -7.65 9.99
N PHE A 68 -4.67 -7.12 8.85
CA PHE A 68 -5.91 -7.55 8.23
C PHE A 68 -5.84 -7.48 6.71
N THR A 69 -6.71 -8.23 6.05
CA THR A 69 -6.87 -8.25 4.60
C THR A 69 -8.23 -7.68 4.23
N ILE A 70 -8.24 -6.69 3.33
CA ILE A 70 -9.44 -6.22 2.65
C ILE A 70 -9.72 -7.16 1.48
N THR A 71 -10.94 -7.68 1.38
CA THR A 71 -11.25 -8.75 0.41
C THR A 71 -11.19 -8.29 -1.04
N THR A 72 -10.96 -9.23 -1.95
CA THR A 72 -11.06 -9.04 -3.40
C THR A 72 -12.47 -8.56 -3.80
N GLN A 73 -13.51 -9.05 -3.11
CA GLN A 73 -14.89 -8.58 -3.32
C GLN A 73 -15.04 -7.08 -3.03
N THR A 74 -14.43 -6.59 -1.95
CA THR A 74 -14.44 -5.14 -1.63
C THR A 74 -13.82 -4.31 -2.76
N CYS A 75 -12.78 -4.82 -3.42
CA CYS A 75 -12.18 -4.19 -4.59
C CYS A 75 -13.14 -4.18 -5.79
N ILE A 76 -13.84 -5.30 -6.05
CA ILE A 76 -14.88 -5.36 -7.09
C ILE A 76 -15.98 -4.33 -6.82
N ASP A 77 -16.44 -4.24 -5.56
CA ASP A 77 -17.50 -3.32 -5.15
C ASP A 77 -17.06 -1.86 -5.29
N TYR A 78 -15.80 -1.54 -4.97
CA TYR A 78 -15.21 -0.21 -5.20
C TYR A 78 -15.27 0.20 -6.68
N TYR A 79 -14.89 -0.69 -7.60
CA TYR A 79 -14.96 -0.40 -9.04
C TYR A 79 -16.40 -0.35 -9.56
N ALA A 80 -17.29 -1.19 -9.04
CA ALA A 80 -18.71 -1.15 -9.37
C ALA A 80 -19.40 0.13 -8.88
N ASN A 81 -18.91 0.71 -7.78
CA ASN A 81 -19.39 1.94 -7.16
C ASN A 81 -18.62 3.19 -7.64
N GLU A 82 -18.22 3.23 -8.91
CA GLU A 82 -17.53 4.38 -9.52
C GLU A 82 -16.27 4.84 -8.76
N LYS A 83 -15.49 3.88 -8.25
CA LYS A 83 -14.28 4.14 -7.44
C LYS A 83 -14.59 4.86 -6.12
N LYS A 84 -15.73 4.56 -5.50
CA LYS A 84 -16.08 5.02 -4.15
C LYS A 84 -16.10 3.83 -3.20
N PHE A 85 -15.65 4.05 -1.97
CA PHE A 85 -15.64 2.99 -0.97
C PHE A 85 -17.07 2.48 -0.69
N PRO A 86 -17.24 1.15 -0.53
CA PRO A 86 -18.48 0.59 -0.03
C PRO A 86 -18.81 1.14 1.36
N ALA A 87 -20.11 1.33 1.64
CA ALA A 87 -20.56 1.86 2.92
C ALA A 87 -20.07 1.00 4.10
N GLY A 88 -19.54 1.65 5.14
CA GLY A 88 -19.05 0.99 6.35
C GLY A 88 -17.67 0.33 6.23
N LEU A 89 -16.96 0.49 5.11
CA LEU A 89 -15.58 0.01 4.97
C LEU A 89 -14.65 0.73 5.96
N GLU A 90 -14.72 2.05 6.03
CA GLU A 90 -13.90 2.87 6.93
C GLU A 90 -14.07 2.46 8.40
N ASP A 91 -15.31 2.27 8.85
CA ASP A 91 -15.58 1.78 10.20
C ASP A 91 -14.97 0.41 10.47
N GLN A 92 -14.98 -0.50 9.47
CA GLN A 92 -14.31 -1.79 9.60
C GLN A 92 -12.80 -1.62 9.67
N ILE A 93 -12.19 -0.74 8.87
CA ILE A 93 -10.76 -0.44 8.93
C ILE A 93 -10.39 0.05 10.32
N LEU A 94 -11.10 1.06 10.84
CA LEU A 94 -10.84 1.64 12.16
C LEU A 94 -11.00 0.63 13.30
N ARG A 95 -12.00 -0.26 13.23
CA ARG A 95 -12.17 -1.35 14.21
C ARG A 95 -11.01 -2.34 14.20
N ASN A 96 -10.53 -2.74 13.03
CA ASN A 96 -9.41 -3.67 12.93
C ASN A 96 -8.08 -2.99 13.28
N LEU A 97 -7.91 -1.71 12.97
CA LEU A 97 -6.75 -0.93 13.41
C LEU A 97 -6.67 -0.91 14.94
N LYS A 98 -7.77 -0.64 15.64
CA LYS A 98 -7.83 -0.72 17.12
C LYS A 98 -7.48 -2.10 17.66
N ALA A 99 -7.79 -3.18 16.94
CA ALA A 99 -7.40 -4.52 17.32
C ALA A 99 -5.87 -4.73 17.22
N ILE A 100 -5.25 -4.24 16.13
CA ILE A 100 -3.78 -4.21 15.98
C ILE A 100 -3.15 -3.39 17.10
N GLU A 101 -3.67 -2.21 17.40
CA GLU A 101 -3.17 -1.34 18.47
C GLU A 101 -3.19 -2.05 19.83
N LYS A 102 -4.30 -2.74 20.15
CA LYS A 102 -4.43 -3.51 21.39
C LYS A 102 -3.43 -4.66 21.47
N GLU A 103 -3.19 -5.36 20.35
CA GLU A 103 -2.29 -6.51 20.31
C GLU A 103 -0.80 -6.10 20.37
N THR A 104 -0.45 -4.99 19.70
CA THR A 104 0.91 -4.46 19.65
C THR A 104 1.26 -3.53 20.80
N LYS A 105 0.26 -3.04 21.54
CA LYS A 105 0.38 -1.96 22.54
C LYS A 105 0.98 -0.67 21.98
N LYS A 106 0.79 -0.45 20.67
CA LYS A 106 1.20 0.76 19.93
C LYS A 106 -0.05 1.46 19.42
N LYS A 107 0.04 2.74 19.10
CA LYS A 107 -1.10 3.52 18.60
C LYS A 107 -0.77 4.22 17.30
N PHE A 108 -1.68 4.16 16.33
CA PHE A 108 -1.50 4.78 15.03
C PHE A 108 -1.53 6.30 15.16
N GLY A 109 -0.47 6.96 14.70
CA GLY A 109 -0.29 8.41 14.86
C GLY A 109 0.15 8.87 16.25
N ASP A 110 0.53 7.97 17.16
CA ASP A 110 1.08 8.36 18.47
C ASP A 110 2.55 8.79 18.34
N PRO A 111 2.92 10.01 18.76
CA PRO A 111 4.27 10.54 18.59
C PRO A 111 5.32 9.87 19.48
N SER A 112 4.90 9.17 20.54
CA SER A 112 5.80 8.52 21.50
C SER A 112 5.95 7.02 21.22
N ASN A 113 4.87 6.35 20.82
CA ASN A 113 4.86 4.91 20.57
C ASN A 113 4.03 4.55 19.33
N ALA A 114 4.49 5.05 18.19
CA ALA A 114 3.83 4.92 16.91
C ALA A 114 3.64 3.46 16.49
N LEU A 115 2.44 3.14 16.02
CA LEU A 115 2.14 1.97 15.20
C LEU A 115 2.41 2.33 13.73
N LEU A 116 3.30 1.58 13.09
CA LEU A 116 3.59 1.71 11.65
C LEU A 116 3.03 0.50 10.91
N LEU A 117 2.49 0.74 9.71
CA LEU A 117 1.84 -0.26 8.88
C LEU A 117 2.62 -0.48 7.57
N SER A 118 2.49 -1.70 7.03
CA SER A 118 2.83 -1.98 5.64
C SER A 118 1.55 -2.25 4.86
N VAL A 119 1.44 -1.66 3.67
CA VAL A 119 0.31 -1.86 2.76
C VAL A 119 0.82 -2.60 1.54
N ARG A 120 0.19 -3.75 1.24
CA ARG A 120 0.67 -4.67 0.20
C ARG A 120 -0.51 -5.14 -0.64
N SER A 121 -0.39 -5.00 -1.95
CA SER A 121 -1.34 -5.56 -2.90
C SER A 121 -1.29 -7.10 -2.89
N GLY A 122 -2.45 -7.74 -3.03
CA GLY A 122 -2.58 -9.20 -3.05
C GLY A 122 -3.78 -9.64 -3.88
N ALA A 123 -3.51 -10.12 -5.09
CA ALA A 123 -4.53 -10.73 -5.94
C ALA A 123 -4.62 -12.25 -5.72
N ARG A 124 -5.68 -12.86 -6.27
CA ARG A 124 -5.87 -14.31 -6.34
C ARG A 124 -4.68 -14.99 -7.03
N ASP A 125 -4.33 -14.48 -8.20
CA ASP A 125 -3.18 -14.90 -9.01
C ASP A 125 -2.14 -13.78 -9.05
N SER A 126 -0.86 -14.16 -9.08
CA SER A 126 0.23 -13.19 -9.13
C SER A 126 0.19 -12.43 -10.44
N MET A 127 -0.09 -11.12 -10.38
CA MET A 127 -0.13 -10.25 -11.55
C MET A 127 1.05 -9.28 -11.52
N PRO A 128 1.91 -9.27 -12.56
CA PRO A 128 2.82 -8.14 -12.80
C PRO A 128 2.03 -6.84 -12.96
N GLY A 129 2.53 -5.72 -12.43
CA GLY A 129 1.86 -4.41 -12.51
C GLY A 129 0.79 -4.14 -11.44
N MET A 130 0.76 -4.90 -10.34
CA MET A 130 0.02 -4.50 -9.15
C MET A 130 0.78 -3.41 -8.38
N MET A 131 0.03 -2.60 -7.60
CA MET A 131 0.59 -1.57 -6.73
C MET A 131 1.75 -2.11 -5.88
N ASP A 132 2.86 -1.36 -5.86
CA ASP A 132 4.04 -1.68 -5.06
C ASP A 132 3.76 -1.65 -3.55
N THR A 133 4.67 -2.25 -2.79
CA THR A 133 4.55 -2.30 -1.32
C THR A 133 4.92 -0.96 -0.70
N ILE A 134 4.06 -0.43 0.15
CA ILE A 134 4.36 0.75 0.97
C ILE A 134 4.72 0.26 2.38
N LEU A 135 5.90 0.65 2.86
CA LEU A 135 6.33 0.41 4.23
C LEU A 135 6.26 1.71 5.05
N ASN A 136 6.28 1.58 6.37
CA ASN A 136 6.35 2.69 7.32
C ASN A 136 5.17 3.68 7.27
N LEU A 137 4.00 3.25 6.80
CA LEU A 137 2.79 4.07 6.81
C LEU A 137 2.42 4.42 8.25
N GLY A 138 2.32 5.71 8.53
CA GLY A 138 2.15 6.26 9.89
C GLY A 138 3.30 7.16 10.34
N LEU A 139 4.41 7.21 9.58
CA LEU A 139 5.46 8.21 9.80
C LEU A 139 5.01 9.61 9.37
N ASN A 140 5.31 10.59 10.20
CA ASN A 140 5.18 12.02 9.97
C ASN A 140 6.21 12.77 10.84
N ASP A 141 6.21 14.10 10.79
CA ASP A 141 7.16 14.96 11.52
C ASP A 141 7.14 14.75 13.05
N GLU A 142 6.03 14.28 13.61
CA GLU A 142 5.89 13.99 15.03
C GLU A 142 6.27 12.54 15.37
N THR A 143 5.76 11.56 14.61
CA THR A 143 5.96 10.13 14.90
C THR A 143 7.37 9.63 14.57
N VAL A 144 8.10 10.32 13.69
CA VAL A 144 9.52 10.04 13.43
C VAL A 144 10.39 10.28 14.67
N LEU A 145 10.01 11.23 15.54
CA LEU A 145 10.72 11.52 16.78
C LEU A 145 10.59 10.34 17.77
N GLY A 146 9.37 9.80 17.93
CA GLY A 146 9.16 8.61 18.75
C GLY A 146 9.89 7.38 18.22
N LEU A 147 9.98 7.23 16.89
CA LEU A 147 10.76 6.14 16.29
C LEU A 147 12.26 6.30 16.59
N ALA A 148 12.78 7.52 16.51
CA ALA A 148 14.18 7.83 16.83
C ALA A 148 14.49 7.51 18.30
N GLU A 149 13.62 7.92 19.22
CA GLU A 149 13.76 7.65 20.65
C GLU A 149 13.66 6.14 20.95
N ALA A 150 12.62 5.46 20.45
CA ALA A 150 12.39 4.04 20.71
C ALA A 150 13.51 3.12 20.19
N THR A 151 14.23 3.55 19.15
CA THR A 151 15.34 2.77 18.57
C THR A 151 16.71 3.24 19.04
N GLY A 152 16.81 4.40 19.69
CA GLY A 152 18.08 5.06 19.97
C GLY A 152 18.89 5.38 18.71
N ASN A 153 18.23 5.43 17.55
CA ASN A 153 18.89 5.60 16.25
C ASN A 153 18.12 6.60 15.38
N PRO A 154 18.37 7.91 15.57
CA PRO A 154 17.73 8.95 14.79
C PRO A 154 17.98 8.85 13.29
N ARG A 155 19.20 8.49 12.86
CA ARG A 155 19.53 8.28 11.44
C ARG A 155 18.61 7.24 10.81
N PHE A 156 18.38 6.11 11.49
CA PHE A 156 17.44 5.08 11.03
C PHE A 156 16.01 5.60 10.91
N ALA A 157 15.54 6.39 11.88
CA ALA A 157 14.19 6.93 11.87
C ALA A 157 13.98 7.90 10.68
N TYR A 158 14.92 8.82 10.44
CA TYR A 158 14.84 9.75 9.32
C TYR A 158 15.07 9.09 7.96
N ASP A 159 15.92 8.06 7.87
CA ASP A 159 16.04 7.27 6.63
C ASP A 159 14.75 6.48 6.35
N SER A 160 14.09 5.97 7.39
CA SER A 160 12.78 5.33 7.26
C SER A 160 11.70 6.32 6.82
N TYR A 161 11.75 7.55 7.32
CA TYR A 161 10.79 8.61 6.99
C TYR A 161 10.96 9.12 5.56
N ARG A 162 12.19 9.41 5.12
CA ARG A 162 12.44 9.83 3.72
C ARG A 162 12.03 8.74 2.73
N ARG A 163 12.30 7.46 3.04
CA ARG A 163 11.86 6.32 2.21
C ARG A 163 10.34 6.21 2.17
N PHE A 164 9.65 6.45 3.29
CA PHE A 164 8.19 6.49 3.31
C PHE A 164 7.65 7.58 2.39
N ILE A 165 8.19 8.81 2.46
CA ILE A 165 7.79 9.92 1.61
C ILE A 165 7.99 9.56 0.13
N GLN A 166 9.16 9.01 -0.24
CA GLN A 166 9.46 8.56 -1.59
C GLN A 166 8.47 7.49 -2.07
N MET A 167 8.29 6.40 -1.31
CA MET A 167 7.36 5.32 -1.66
C MET A 167 5.91 5.80 -1.76
N TYR A 168 5.46 6.66 -0.84
CA TYR A 168 4.09 7.17 -0.86
C TYR A 168 3.88 8.16 -2.01
N GLY A 169 4.87 9.03 -2.26
CA GLY A 169 4.88 9.99 -3.37
C GLY A 169 4.78 9.29 -4.72
N ASP A 170 5.60 8.28 -4.96
CA ASP A 170 5.56 7.45 -6.17
C ASP A 170 4.24 6.66 -6.26
N VAL A 171 4.01 5.73 -5.33
CA VAL A 171 2.96 4.71 -5.46
C VAL A 171 1.54 5.25 -5.27
N VAL A 172 1.35 6.23 -4.39
CA VAL A 172 0.01 6.76 -4.04
C VAL A 172 -0.27 8.08 -4.74
N MET A 173 0.71 8.99 -4.78
CA MET A 173 0.54 10.32 -5.36
C MET A 173 0.91 10.40 -6.84
N GLY A 174 1.58 9.37 -7.40
CA GLY A 174 1.96 9.31 -8.81
C GLY A 174 3.11 10.25 -9.17
N VAL A 175 3.99 10.58 -8.21
CA VAL A 175 5.20 11.37 -8.45
C VAL A 175 6.25 10.47 -9.09
N GLN A 176 6.18 10.39 -10.41
CA GLN A 176 7.03 9.54 -11.25
C GLN A 176 7.69 10.39 -12.34
N LYS A 177 8.78 9.90 -12.91
CA LYS A 177 9.39 10.49 -14.12
C LYS A 177 8.37 10.63 -15.25
N ARG A 178 8.47 11.69 -16.05
CA ARG A 178 7.52 11.94 -17.15
C ARG A 178 7.85 11.13 -18.39
N HIS A 179 9.14 10.85 -18.57
CA HIS A 179 9.68 10.11 -19.70
C HIS A 179 10.68 9.07 -19.22
N GLU A 180 10.83 7.98 -19.98
CA GLU A 180 11.74 6.87 -19.60
C GLU A 180 13.20 7.31 -19.45
N ASN A 181 13.59 8.39 -20.12
CA ASN A 181 14.94 8.98 -20.15
C ASN A 181 15.19 10.03 -19.05
N GLU A 182 14.21 10.29 -18.18
CA GLU A 182 14.38 11.16 -17.02
C GLU A 182 14.68 10.32 -15.78
N ASP A 183 15.38 10.93 -14.83
CA ASP A 183 15.61 10.34 -13.51
C ASP A 183 14.33 10.42 -12.66
N GLU A 184 14.20 9.54 -11.67
CA GLU A 184 13.07 9.62 -10.74
C GLU A 184 13.18 10.89 -9.89
N PRO A 185 12.10 11.68 -9.70
CA PRO A 185 12.19 12.99 -9.06
C PRO A 185 12.83 12.98 -7.66
N PHE A 186 12.55 11.95 -6.85
CA PHE A 186 13.14 11.83 -5.51
C PHE A 186 14.63 11.46 -5.53
N ASP A 187 15.07 10.73 -6.56
CA ASP A 187 16.46 10.31 -6.72
C ASP A 187 17.30 11.50 -7.21
N GLU A 188 16.77 12.31 -8.15
CA GLU A 188 17.42 13.55 -8.61
C GLU A 188 17.71 14.51 -7.43
N VAL A 189 16.73 14.71 -6.56
CA VAL A 189 16.90 15.57 -5.36
C VAL A 189 17.94 15.01 -4.39
N MET A 190 17.96 13.69 -4.23
CA MET A 190 18.89 13.01 -3.33
C MET A 190 20.31 13.02 -3.85
N ASP A 191 20.51 12.72 -5.14
CA ASP A 191 21.81 12.78 -5.80
C ASP A 191 22.36 14.21 -5.83
N GLY A 192 21.49 15.20 -6.04
CA GLY A 192 21.87 16.61 -5.92
C GLY A 192 22.38 16.98 -4.52
N LEU A 193 21.76 16.47 -3.45
CA LEU A 193 22.26 16.67 -2.08
C LEU A 193 23.58 15.93 -1.84
N LYS A 194 23.70 14.68 -2.30
CA LYS A 194 24.94 13.90 -2.17
C LYS A 194 26.12 14.60 -2.84
N HIS A 195 25.92 15.12 -4.05
CA HIS A 195 26.95 15.88 -4.77
C HIS A 195 27.35 17.17 -4.02
N GLN A 196 26.39 17.88 -3.41
CA GLN A 196 26.68 19.07 -2.59
C GLN A 196 27.52 18.75 -1.34
N LEU A 197 27.32 17.55 -0.77
CA LEU A 197 28.03 17.09 0.42
C LEU A 197 29.34 16.35 0.08
N GLY A 198 29.63 16.09 -1.19
CA GLY A 198 30.81 15.33 -1.62
C GLY A 198 30.78 13.87 -1.20
N ILE A 199 29.59 13.27 -1.07
CA ILE A 199 29.39 11.86 -0.70
C ILE A 199 28.87 11.05 -1.89
N GLU A 200 29.21 9.76 -1.92
CA GLU A 200 28.80 8.86 -3.01
C GLU A 200 27.63 7.96 -2.59
N ASN A 201 27.66 7.39 -1.39
CA ASN A 201 26.67 6.41 -0.96
C ASN A 201 25.56 7.01 -0.11
N ASP A 202 24.34 6.49 -0.28
CA ASP A 202 23.19 6.81 0.56
C ASP A 202 23.41 6.51 2.05
N THR A 203 24.28 5.53 2.34
CA THR A 203 24.64 5.15 3.71
C THR A 203 25.41 6.24 4.42
N ASP A 204 26.09 7.11 3.67
CA ASP A 204 26.97 8.15 4.19
C ASP A 204 26.19 9.42 4.56
N LEU A 205 24.89 9.47 4.28
CA LEU A 205 24.00 10.54 4.74
C LEU A 205 23.83 10.50 6.26
N SER A 206 24.23 11.59 6.92
CA SER A 206 24.00 11.83 8.35
C SER A 206 22.52 12.09 8.65
N GLU A 207 22.17 12.12 9.94
CA GLU A 207 20.82 12.50 10.37
C GLU A 207 20.43 13.91 9.87
N GLU A 208 21.34 14.88 9.97
CA GLU A 208 21.12 16.26 9.54
C GLU A 208 20.87 16.33 8.03
N ALA A 209 21.67 15.57 7.25
CA ALA A 209 21.50 15.49 5.81
C ALA A 209 20.15 14.84 5.43
N LEU A 210 19.73 13.78 6.15
CA LEU A 210 18.42 13.15 5.92
C LEU A 210 17.26 14.09 6.25
N ARG A 211 17.36 14.87 7.35
CA ARG A 211 16.37 15.90 7.70
C ARG A 211 16.28 16.99 6.62
N GLU A 212 17.42 17.41 6.07
CA GLU A 212 17.45 18.36 4.96
C GLU A 212 16.85 17.76 3.68
N LEU A 213 17.17 16.50 3.37
CA LEU A 213 16.59 15.79 2.23
C LEU A 213 15.06 15.74 2.29
N ILE A 214 14.50 15.42 3.46
CA ILE A 214 13.06 15.40 3.69
C ILE A 214 12.43 16.77 3.38
N LYS A 215 13.06 17.87 3.82
CA LYS A 215 12.56 19.22 3.49
C LYS A 215 12.58 19.48 1.98
N ARG A 216 13.57 18.95 1.26
CA ARG A 216 13.67 19.10 -0.20
C ARG A 216 12.63 18.29 -0.95
N TYR A 217 12.20 17.14 -0.43
CA TYR A 217 11.14 16.32 -1.04
C TYR A 217 9.76 17.01 -1.08
N PHE A 218 9.53 18.01 -0.23
CA PHE A 218 8.27 18.78 -0.21
C PHE A 218 8.33 20.11 -0.96
N ARG A 219 9.45 20.45 -1.60
CA ARG A 219 9.59 21.66 -2.42
C ARG A 219 9.19 21.37 -3.87
#